data_AF-A0A530AJV0-F1
#
_entry.id   AF-A0A530AJV0-F1
#
_cell.length_a   1.000
_cell.length_b   1.000
_cell.length_c   1.000
_cell.angle_alpha   90.00
_cell.angle_beta   90.00
_cell.angle_gamma   90.00
#
_symmetry.space_group_name_H-M   'P 1'
#
loop_
_entity.id
_entity.type
_entity.pdbx_description
1 polymer ?
#
loop_
_entity_poly.entity_id
_entity_poly.type
_entity_poly.pdbx_seq_one_letter_code
_entity_poly.pdbx_strand_id
1 'polypeptide(L)'
;MQVSAKDRQLLMLLSEDARTPIAVLARRLDLSRTTVQTRLDRLEQEGVIAGYGVRLSDTYEHGLVRAHVMIVVKSKALGAV
;
A
#
# COMPACT_ATOMS: atom_id res chain seq x y z
N MET A 1 -14.71 -2.51 -5.29
CA MET A 1 -14.57 -3.26 -4.01
C MET A 1 -15.00 -2.37 -2.86
N GLN A 2 -15.78 -2.88 -1.91
CA GLN A 2 -16.10 -2.18 -0.66
C GLN A 2 -15.13 -2.67 0.42
N VAL A 3 -14.12 -1.86 0.75
CA VAL A 3 -13.25 -2.13 1.90
C VAL A 3 -14.11 -2.02 3.16
N SER A 4 -14.20 -3.11 3.94
CA SER A 4 -15.01 -3.11 5.17
C SER A 4 -14.34 -2.27 6.27
N ALA A 5 -15.09 -1.90 7.32
CA ALA A 5 -14.53 -1.18 8.46
C ALA A 5 -13.39 -1.95 9.15
N LYS A 6 -13.51 -3.29 9.26
CA LYS A 6 -12.47 -4.16 9.83
C LYS A 6 -11.23 -4.25 8.94
N ASP A 7 -11.39 -4.23 7.62
CA ASP A 7 -10.24 -4.20 6.70
C ASP A 7 -9.49 -2.86 6.82
N ARG A 8 -10.19 -1.74 6.96
CA ARG A 8 -9.56 -0.44 7.24
C ARG A 8 -8.78 -0.46 8.56
N GLN A 9 -9.33 -1.06 9.61
CA GLN A 9 -8.63 -1.19 10.89
C GLN A 9 -7.39 -2.10 10.77
N LEU A 10 -7.49 -3.21 10.03
CA LEU A 10 -6.36 -4.08 9.75
C LEU A 10 -5.25 -3.32 9.00
N LEU A 11 -5.59 -2.55 7.96
CA LEU A 11 -4.63 -1.73 7.21
C LEU A 11 -3.96 -0.67 8.08
N MET A 12 -4.69 -0.03 9.01
CA MET A 12 -4.09 0.92 9.96
C MET A 12 -3.07 0.23 10.87
N LEU A 13 -3.42 -0.93 11.45
CA LEU A 13 -2.51 -1.69 12.31
C LEU A 13 -1.23 -2.12 11.57
N LEU A 14 -1.36 -2.56 10.31
CA LEU A 14 -0.22 -2.94 9.47
C LEU A 14 0.61 -1.73 9.03
N SER A 15 0.01 -0.55 8.90
CA SER A 15 0.74 0.68 8.57
C SER A 15 1.59 1.18 9.75
N GLU A 16 1.19 0.86 10.99
CA GLU A 16 2.00 1.13 12.19
C GLU A 16 3.15 0.14 12.32
N ASP A 17 2.87 -1.16 12.23
CA ASP A 17 3.89 -2.21 12.22
C ASP A 17 3.44 -3.40 11.37
N ALA A 18 3.96 -3.45 10.15
CA ALA A 18 3.66 -4.52 9.19
C ALA A 18 4.19 -5.90 9.62
N ARG A 19 5.08 -5.97 10.62
CA ARG A 19 5.61 -7.24 11.16
C ARG A 19 4.74 -7.79 12.30
N THR A 20 3.66 -7.10 12.66
CA THR A 20 2.76 -7.54 13.73
C THR A 20 2.23 -8.95 13.42
N PRO A 21 2.42 -9.93 14.32
CA PRO A 21 1.95 -11.29 14.08
C PRO A 21 0.42 -11.35 13.93
N ILE A 22 -0.07 -12.23 13.06
CA ILE A 22 -1.50 -12.42 12.80
C ILE A 22 -2.29 -12.72 14.08
N ALA A 23 -1.69 -13.45 15.03
CA ALA A 23 -2.30 -13.72 16.33
C ALA A 23 -2.57 -12.45 17.15
N VAL A 24 -1.71 -11.43 17.03
CA VAL A 24 -1.86 -10.14 17.72
C VAL A 24 -2.90 -9.29 16.99
N LEU A 25 -2.87 -9.25 15.66
CA LEU A 25 -3.88 -8.56 14.84
C LEU A 25 -5.29 -9.11 15.10
N ALA A 26 -5.43 -10.44 15.17
CA ALA A 26 -6.68 -11.12 15.49
C ALA A 26 -7.25 -10.69 16.85
N ARG A 27 -6.40 -10.62 17.89
CA ARG A 27 -6.80 -10.15 19.22
C ARG A 27 -7.21 -8.67 19.21
N ARG A 28 -6.46 -7.80 18.52
CA ARG A 28 -6.76 -6.36 18.45
C ARG A 28 -8.04 -6.06 17.66
N LEU A 29 -8.35 -6.87 16.66
CA LEU A 29 -9.53 -6.69 15.79
C LEU A 29 -10.77 -7.44 16.28
N ASP A 30 -10.65 -8.23 17.34
CA ASP A 30 -11.68 -9.15 17.84
C ASP A 30 -12.18 -10.10 16.74
N LEU A 31 -11.24 -10.78 16.08
CA LEU A 31 -11.49 -11.72 14.99
C LEU A 31 -10.71 -13.02 15.20
N SER A 32 -11.16 -14.10 14.57
CA SER A 32 -10.37 -15.34 14.53
C SER A 32 -9.12 -15.16 13.67
N ARG A 33 -8.07 -15.94 13.97
CA ARG A 33 -6.82 -15.93 13.20
C ARG A 33 -7.05 -16.22 11.72
N THR A 34 -7.90 -17.20 11.41
CA THR A 34 -8.24 -17.61 10.05
C THR A 34 -8.94 -16.48 9.29
N THR A 35 -9.85 -15.76 9.94
CA THR A 35 -10.54 -14.61 9.31
C THR A 35 -9.57 -13.48 8.98
N VAL A 36 -8.59 -13.20 9.85
CA VAL A 36 -7.56 -12.19 9.55
C VAL A 36 -6.67 -12.64 8.40
N GLN A 37 -6.25 -13.92 8.39
CA GLN A 37 -5.46 -14.48 7.28
C GLN A 37 -6.19 -14.33 5.95
N THR A 38 -7.44 -14.80 5.86
CA THR A 38 -8.23 -14.72 4.63
C THR A 38 -8.46 -13.27 4.18
N ARG A 39 -8.64 -12.34 5.13
CA ARG A 39 -8.74 -10.91 4.80
C ARG A 39 -7.43 -10.37 4.24
N LEU A 40 -6.29 -10.75 4.82
CA LEU A 40 -4.98 -10.35 4.36
C LEU A 40 -4.71 -10.86 2.95
N ASP A 41 -4.89 -12.17 2.72
CA ASP A 41 -4.70 -12.81 1.42
C ASP A 41 -5.57 -12.15 0.35
N ARG A 42 -6.82 -11.83 0.69
CA ARG A 42 -7.75 -11.13 -0.22
C ARG A 42 -7.27 -9.70 -0.53
N LEU A 43 -6.81 -8.95 0.47
CA LEU A 43 -6.30 -7.59 0.28
C LEU A 43 -5.03 -7.55 -0.57
N GLU A 44 -4.18 -8.58 -0.48
CA GLU A 44 -3.01 -8.76 -1.34
C GLU A 44 -3.42 -9.12 -2.78
N GLN A 45 -4.29 -10.12 -2.95
CA GLN A 45 -4.76 -10.58 -4.27
C GLN A 45 -5.49 -9.47 -5.04
N GLU A 46 -6.27 -8.65 -4.34
CA GLU A 46 -6.99 -7.52 -4.93
C GLU A 46 -6.09 -6.28 -5.14
N GLY A 47 -4.81 -6.33 -4.73
CA GLY A 47 -3.84 -5.24 -4.90
C GLY A 47 -4.04 -4.05 -3.98
N VAL A 48 -4.85 -4.19 -2.92
CA VAL A 48 -4.99 -3.15 -1.87
C VAL A 48 -3.73 -3.10 -1.03
N ILE A 49 -3.13 -4.25 -0.74
CA ILE A 49 -1.77 -4.35 -0.23
C ILE A 49 -0.85 -4.61 -1.43
N ALA A 50 -0.17 -3.57 -1.89
CA ALA A 50 0.76 -3.67 -3.01
C ALA A 50 2.07 -4.36 -2.64
N GLY A 51 2.43 -4.37 -1.35
CA GLY A 51 3.63 -5.00 -0.84
C GLY A 51 4.01 -4.50 0.54
N TYR A 52 5.03 -5.15 1.11
CA TYR A 52 5.59 -4.81 2.40
C TYR A 52 6.91 -4.08 2.23
N GLY A 53 7.03 -2.88 2.80
CA GLY A 53 8.17 -1.99 2.60
C GLY A 53 8.69 -1.38 3.89
N VAL A 54 9.91 -0.84 3.81
CA VAL A 54 10.52 -0.06 4.88
C VAL A 54 10.29 1.43 4.60
N ARG A 55 9.90 2.17 5.63
CA ARG A 55 9.84 3.63 5.55
C ARG A 55 11.23 4.20 5.87
N LEU A 56 11.85 4.83 4.89
CA LEU A 56 13.15 5.48 5.05
C LEU A 56 12.98 6.81 5.80
N SER A 57 14.05 7.24 6.48
CA SER A 57 14.06 8.51 7.19
C SER A 57 14.23 9.68 6.21
N ASP A 58 13.66 10.82 6.56
CA ASP A 58 13.72 12.03 5.76
C ASP A 58 15.17 12.48 5.50
N THR A 59 16.05 12.39 6.50
CA THR A 59 17.49 12.69 6.35
C THR A 59 18.17 11.78 5.32
N TYR A 60 17.82 10.49 5.31
CA TYR A 60 18.40 9.54 4.36
C TYR A 60 17.89 9.82 2.94
N GLU A 61 16.59 10.08 2.79
CA GLU A 61 15.99 10.40 1.49
C GLU A 61 16.50 11.72 0.92
N HIS A 62 16.70 12.76 1.74
CA HIS A 62 17.28 14.03 1.31
C HIS A 62 18.73 13.95 0.84
N GLY A 63 19.48 12.93 1.30
CA GLY A 63 20.80 12.62 0.78
C GLY A 63 20.79 12.01 -0.62
N LEU A 64 19.62 11.57 -1.11
CA LEU A 64 19.45 11.00 -2.43
C LEU A 64 19.08 12.10 -3.43
N VAL A 65 19.69 12.07 -4.61
CA VAL A 65 19.34 12.98 -5.70
C VAL A 65 17.97 12.57 -6.26
N ARG A 66 16.97 13.46 -6.13
CA ARG A 66 15.63 13.28 -6.73
C ARG A 66 15.41 14.34 -7.80
N ALA A 67 15.07 13.93 -9.01
CA ALA A 67 14.75 14.82 -10.12
C ALA A 67 13.31 14.56 -10.60
N HIS A 68 12.50 15.61 -10.66
CA HIS A 68 11.21 15.58 -11.33
C HIS A 68 11.36 16.20 -12.72
N VAL A 69 11.17 15.39 -13.77
CA VAL A 69 11.24 15.87 -15.15
C VAL A 69 9.83 15.98 -15.71
N MET A 70 9.45 17.18 -16.10
CA MET A 70 8.20 17.41 -16.83
C MET A 70 8.50 17.42 -18.33
N ILE A 71 7.77 16.61 -19.09
CA ILE A 71 7.90 16.55 -20.55
C ILE A 71 6.61 17.10 -21.16
N VAL A 72 6.74 18.12 -22.00
CA VAL A 72 5.62 18.67 -22.79
C VAL A 72 5.84 18.33 -24.25
N VAL A 73 4.94 17.52 -24.81
CA VAL A 73 4.98 17.12 -26.22
C VAL A 73 3.99 17.97 -27.00
N LYS A 74 4.47 18.70 -28.02
CA LYS A 74 3.58 19.29 -29.03
C LYS A 74 3.23 18.20 -30.04
N SER A 75 1.95 17.88 -30.18
CA SER A 75 1.47 16.98 -31.23
C SER A 75 1.75 17.61 -32.60
N LYS A 76 2.57 16.93 -33.41
CA LYS A 76 2.71 17.29 -34.82
C LYS A 76 1.43 16.87 -35.52
N ALA A 77 0.64 17.82 -36.00
CA ALA A 77 -0.48 17.52 -36.87
C ALA A 77 0.04 16.69 -38.04
N LEU A 78 -0.54 15.50 -38.23
CA LEU A 78 -0.37 14.74 -39.47
C LEU A 78 -0.84 15.65 -40.58
N GLY A 79 0.11 16.12 -41.40
CA GLY A 79 -0.21 16.84 -42.62
C GLY A 79 -1.13 15.96 -43.44
N ALA A 80 -2.38 16.38 -43.60
CA ALA A 80 -3.29 15.77 -44.54
C ALA A 80 -2.63 15.87 -45.92
N VAL A 81 -2.31 14.72 -46.50
CA VAL A 81 -2.02 14.54 -47.92
C VAL A 81 -3.16 13.72 -48.49
#